data_AF-A0A924XYT7-F1
#
_entry.id   AF-A0A924XYT7-F1
#
_cell.length_a   1.000
_cell.length_b   1.000
_cell.length_c   1.000
_cell.angle_alpha   90.00
_cell.angle_beta   90.00
_cell.angle_gamma   90.00
#
_symmetry.space_group_name_H-M   'P 1'
#
loop_
_entity.id
_entity.type
_entity.pdbx_description
1 polymer ?
#
loop_
_entity_poly.entity_id
_entity_poly.type
_entity_poly.pdbx_seq_one_letter_code
_entity_poly.pdbx_strand_id
1 'polypeptide(L)'
;MPVNLPNLITLLRILLIPLIVGIFYLPSDWLGYGDKNRLATAIFIFAAITDWLDGYLARKLNQMSAFGAFFDPVADKLVVVAALIVLLYLNRVDMVVALIIIGRELAISALREWMARVGQSKSVAVAFIGKLKTVL
;
A
#
# COMPACT_ATOMS: atom_id res chain seq x y z
N MET A 1 -9.77 -23.93 -2.39
CA MET A 1 -8.35 -23.65 -2.08
C MET A 1 -8.26 -23.48 -0.58
N PRO A 2 -7.45 -24.25 0.17
CA PRO A 2 -7.50 -24.16 1.62
C PRO A 2 -7.06 -22.76 2.05
N VAL A 3 -7.85 -22.16 2.92
CA VAL A 3 -7.66 -20.80 3.43
C VAL A 3 -6.48 -20.87 4.41
N ASN A 4 -5.29 -20.52 3.94
CA ASN A 4 -4.12 -20.46 4.81
C ASN A 4 -4.20 -19.17 5.64
N LEU A 5 -3.83 -19.25 6.93
CA LEU A 5 -3.85 -18.13 7.86
C LEU A 5 -3.15 -16.86 7.30
N PRO A 6 -1.99 -16.94 6.60
CA PRO A 6 -1.37 -15.77 5.98
C PRO A 6 -2.25 -15.11 4.92
N ASN A 7 -2.91 -15.88 4.04
CA ASN A 7 -3.77 -15.33 2.99
C ASN A 7 -4.98 -14.59 3.55
N LEU A 8 -5.51 -15.05 4.69
CA LEU A 8 -6.62 -14.37 5.37
C LEU A 8 -6.17 -13.00 5.91
N ILE A 9 -4.95 -12.92 6.44
CA ILE A 9 -4.37 -11.67 6.95
C ILE A 9 -4.10 -10.70 5.78
N THR A 10 -3.55 -11.18 4.66
CA THR A 10 -3.33 -10.34 3.48
C THR A 10 -4.63 -9.81 2.89
N LEU A 11 -5.69 -10.63 2.87
CA LEU A 11 -7.03 -10.22 2.44
C LEU A 11 -7.63 -9.17 3.38
N LEU A 12 -7.47 -9.37 4.70
CA LEU A 12 -7.90 -8.40 5.71
C LEU A 12 -7.18 -7.06 5.51
N ARG A 13 -5.87 -7.07 5.24
CA ARG A 13 -5.09 -5.85 4.95
C ARG A 13 -5.65 -5.09 3.75
N ILE A 14 -5.96 -5.79 2.66
CA ILE A 14 -6.58 -5.17 1.47
C ILE A 14 -7.94 -4.55 1.81
N LEU A 15 -8.73 -5.20 2.67
CA LEU A 15 -10.04 -4.70 3.12
C LEU A 15 -9.91 -3.48 4.05
N LEU A 16 -8.84 -3.37 4.82
CA LEU A 16 -8.58 -2.22 5.69
C LEU A 16 -8.31 -0.92 4.90
N ILE A 17 -7.79 -1.01 3.67
CA ILE A 17 -7.51 0.15 2.82
C ILE A 17 -8.78 0.96 2.51
N PRO A 18 -9.83 0.40 1.88
CA PRO A 18 -11.08 1.12 1.64
C PRO A 18 -11.81 1.48 2.94
N LEU A 19 -11.60 0.72 4.03
CA LEU A 19 -12.14 1.08 5.35
C LEU A 19 -11.55 2.40 5.86
N ILE A 20 -10.22 2.57 5.77
CA ILE A 20 -9.54 3.83 6.12
C ILE A 20 -10.10 4.99 5.29
N VAL A 21 -10.30 4.80 3.98
CA VAL A 21 -10.91 5.81 3.10
C VAL A 21 -12.34 6.12 3.53
N GLY A 22 -13.16 5.10 3.79
CA GLY A 22 -14.57 5.23 4.18
C GLY A 22 -14.77 6.03 5.46
N ILE A 23 -13.83 5.96 6.41
CA ILE A 23 -13.85 6.76 7.65
C ILE A 23 -13.88 8.27 7.36
N PHE A 24 -13.22 8.71 6.30
CA PHE A 24 -13.21 10.13 5.93
C PHE A 24 -14.52 10.57 5.26
N TYR A 25 -15.28 9.64 4.68
CA TYR A 25 -16.61 9.89 4.08
C TYR A 25 -17.77 9.88 5.09
N LEU A 26 -17.56 9.38 6.31
CA LEU A 26 -18.60 9.42 7.36
C LEU A 26 -19.01 10.87 7.69
N PRO A 27 -20.30 11.15 7.95
CA PRO A 27 -20.74 12.48 8.34
C PRO A 27 -20.00 12.98 9.58
N SER A 28 -19.66 14.27 9.61
CA SER A 28 -19.01 14.90 10.78
C SER A 28 -19.86 14.89 12.04
N ASP A 29 -21.18 14.66 11.90
CA ASP A 29 -22.11 14.49 13.02
C ASP A 29 -21.89 13.17 13.77
N TRP A 30 -21.32 12.16 13.11
CA TRP A 30 -21.05 10.84 13.69
C TRP A 30 -19.61 10.73 14.21
N LEU A 31 -18.67 11.39 13.54
CA LEU A 31 -17.26 11.37 13.89
C LEU A 31 -16.62 12.72 13.56
N GLY A 32 -16.14 13.42 14.59
CA GLY A 32 -15.37 14.65 14.40
C GLY A 32 -14.06 14.39 13.66
N TYR A 33 -13.53 15.40 12.96
CA TYR A 33 -12.28 15.26 12.19
C TYR A 33 -11.09 14.77 13.04
N GLY A 34 -11.02 15.16 14.32
CA GLY A 34 -10.00 14.68 15.24
C GLY A 34 -10.10 13.17 15.52
N ASP A 35 -11.33 12.66 15.69
CA ASP A 35 -11.58 11.25 15.96
C ASP A 35 -11.38 10.41 14.69
N LYS A 36 -11.76 10.92 13.51
CA LYS A 36 -11.46 10.29 12.22
C LYS A 36 -9.96 10.05 12.04
N ASN A 37 -9.13 11.07 12.34
CA ASN A 37 -7.67 10.94 12.24
C ASN A 37 -7.10 9.93 13.25
N ARG A 38 -7.63 9.89 14.48
CA ARG A 38 -7.19 8.91 15.49
C ARG A 38 -7.57 7.48 15.08
N LEU A 39 -8.80 7.28 14.60
CA LEU A 39 -9.29 5.99 14.14
C LEU A 39 -8.51 5.50 12.90
N ALA A 40 -8.30 6.37 11.91
CA ALA A 40 -7.50 6.06 10.73
C ALA A 40 -6.06 5.70 11.10
N THR A 41 -5.44 6.44 12.01
CA THR A 41 -4.09 6.13 12.53
C THR A 41 -4.06 4.77 13.24
N ALA A 42 -5.05 4.45 14.08
CA ALA A 42 -5.12 3.18 14.78
C ALA A 42 -5.26 2.00 13.81
N ILE A 43 -6.13 2.12 12.80
CA ILE A 43 -6.31 1.09 11.76
C ILE A 43 -5.04 0.94 10.92
N PHE A 44 -4.37 2.05 10.59
CA PHE A 44 -3.11 2.02 9.86
C PHE A 44 -2.01 1.29 10.64
N ILE A 45 -1.85 1.57 11.94
CA ILE A 45 -0.90 0.85 12.81
C ILE A 45 -1.25 -0.63 12.87
N PHE A 46 -2.53 -0.97 13.02
CA PHE A 46 -2.98 -2.36 13.04
C PHE A 46 -2.68 -3.09 11.71
N ALA A 47 -2.90 -2.41 10.57
CA ALA A 47 -2.55 -2.93 9.25
C ALA A 47 -1.03 -3.18 9.09
N ALA A 48 -0.19 -2.27 9.61
CA ALA A 48 1.26 -2.43 9.56
C ALA A 48 1.75 -3.60 10.45
N ILE A 49 1.16 -3.79 11.62
CA ILE A 49 1.50 -4.92 12.51
C ILE A 49 1.10 -6.26 11.87
N THR A 50 -0.07 -6.31 11.22
CA THR A 50 -0.57 -7.53 10.59
C THR A 50 0.26 -7.96 9.36
N ASP A 51 0.80 -7.00 8.60
CA ASP A 51 1.80 -7.22 7.53
C ASP A 51 3.12 -7.80 8.04
N TRP A 52 3.63 -7.27 9.16
CA TRP A 52 4.83 -7.85 9.73
C TRP A 52 4.59 -9.28 10.22
N LEU A 53 3.41 -9.52 10.81
CA LEU A 53 3.05 -10.81 11.38
C LEU A 53 2.79 -11.87 10.29
N ASP A 54 2.13 -11.54 9.19
CA ASP A 54 1.87 -12.49 8.10
C ASP A 54 3.15 -12.90 7.37
N GLY A 55 4.06 -11.97 7.11
CA GLY A 55 5.37 -12.23 6.54
C GLY A 55 6.27 -13.05 7.48
N TYR A 56 6.12 -12.87 8.80
CA TYR A 56 6.81 -13.71 9.79
C TYR A 56 6.22 -15.13 9.84
N LEU A 57 4.90 -15.28 9.88
CA LEU A 57 4.20 -16.57 9.89
C LEU A 57 4.45 -17.35 8.59
N ALA A 58 4.39 -16.70 7.44
CA ALA A 58 4.62 -17.33 6.13
C ALA A 58 6.04 -17.91 6.03
N ARG A 59 7.05 -17.19 6.54
CA ARG A 59 8.44 -17.66 6.60
C ARG A 59 8.62 -18.80 7.60
N LYS A 60 8.00 -18.71 8.78
CA LYS A 60 8.14 -19.71 9.85
C LYS A 60 7.41 -21.02 9.52
N LEU A 61 6.26 -20.94 8.85
CA LEU A 61 5.43 -22.09 8.48
C LEU A 61 5.77 -22.65 7.10
N ASN A 62 6.68 -22.00 6.35
CA ASN A 62 7.01 -22.34 4.96
C ASN A 62 5.77 -22.39 4.04
N GLN A 63 4.77 -21.56 4.36
CA GLN A 63 3.47 -21.49 3.69
C GLN A 63 3.38 -20.23 2.84
N MET A 64 4.37 -19.99 1.98
CA MET A 64 4.28 -18.92 0.98
C MET A 64 3.26 -19.30 -0.09
N SER A 65 2.28 -18.44 -0.32
CA SER A 65 1.26 -18.65 -1.35
C SER A 65 1.49 -17.71 -2.53
N ALA A 66 1.26 -18.21 -3.74
CA ALA A 66 1.34 -17.39 -4.96
C ALA A 66 0.31 -16.24 -4.95
N PHE A 67 -0.80 -16.42 -4.24
CA PHE A 67 -1.83 -15.39 -4.06
C PHE A 67 -1.32 -14.25 -3.19
N GLY A 68 -0.79 -14.53 -2.00
CA GLY A 68 -0.24 -13.51 -1.10
C GLY A 68 0.91 -12.73 -1.75
N ALA A 69 1.82 -13.44 -2.42
CA ALA A 69 2.93 -12.82 -3.14
C ALA A 69 2.49 -11.89 -4.29
N PHE A 70 1.36 -12.19 -4.95
CA PHE A 70 0.80 -11.32 -5.98
C PHE A 70 0.08 -10.10 -5.39
N PHE A 71 -0.61 -10.28 -4.26
CA PHE A 71 -1.41 -9.24 -3.63
C PHE A 71 -0.59 -8.26 -2.79
N ASP A 72 0.58 -8.65 -2.31
CA ASP A 72 1.50 -7.77 -1.57
C ASP A 72 1.84 -6.47 -2.33
N PRO A 73 2.39 -6.54 -3.57
CA PRO A 73 2.71 -5.36 -4.35
C PRO A 73 1.49 -4.55 -4.80
N VAL A 74 0.31 -5.18 -4.84
CA VAL A 74 -0.95 -4.52 -5.21
C VAL A 74 -1.48 -3.71 -4.03
N ALA A 75 -1.51 -4.30 -2.84
CA ALA A 75 -1.96 -3.65 -1.61
C ALA A 75 -1.12 -2.40 -1.31
N ASP A 76 0.21 -2.50 -1.42
CA ASP A 76 1.13 -1.38 -1.17
C ASP A 76 0.79 -0.14 -2.04
N LYS A 77 0.56 -0.35 -3.34
CA LYS A 77 0.19 0.74 -4.27
C LYS A 77 -1.20 1.30 -3.99
N LEU A 78 -2.16 0.42 -3.65
CA LEU A 78 -3.52 0.84 -3.34
C LEU A 78 -3.57 1.72 -2.09
N VAL A 79 -2.75 1.46 -1.06
CA VAL A 79 -2.64 2.32 0.12
C VAL A 79 -2.22 3.74 -0.28
N VAL A 80 -1.16 3.88 -1.08
CA VAL A 80 -0.64 5.20 -1.49
C VAL A 80 -1.66 5.97 -2.32
N VAL A 81 -2.28 5.30 -3.30
CA VAL A 81 -3.30 5.92 -4.17
C VAL A 81 -4.54 6.33 -3.34
N ALA A 82 -5.01 5.45 -2.46
CA ALA A 82 -6.14 5.73 -1.58
C ALA A 82 -5.87 6.93 -0.65
N ALA A 83 -4.68 6.99 -0.04
CA ALA A 83 -4.29 8.11 0.81
C ALA A 83 -4.27 9.44 0.05
N LEU A 84 -3.73 9.46 -1.17
CA LEU A 84 -3.72 10.67 -2.01
C LEU A 84 -5.11 11.11 -2.42
N ILE A 85 -6.00 10.17 -2.75
CA ILE A 85 -7.40 10.47 -3.07
C ILE A 85 -8.11 11.10 -1.87
N VAL A 86 -7.91 10.55 -0.65
CA VAL A 86 -8.46 11.14 0.58
C VAL A 86 -7.92 12.55 0.80
N LEU A 87 -6.62 12.78 0.61
CA LEU A 87 -6.02 14.10 0.77
C LEU A 87 -6.56 15.10 -0.26
N LEU A 88 -6.78 14.66 -1.50
CA LEU A 88 -7.40 15.47 -2.56
C LEU A 88 -8.86 15.81 -2.20
N TYR A 89 -9.62 14.83 -1.71
CA TYR A 89 -10.99 15.05 -1.21
C TYR A 89 -11.05 16.06 -0.06
N LEU A 90 -10.06 16.01 0.84
CA LEU A 90 -9.93 16.97 1.94
C LEU A 90 -9.34 18.33 1.52
N ASN A 91 -9.11 18.57 0.23
CA ASN A 91 -8.46 19.78 -0.30
C ASN A 91 -7.07 20.07 0.33
N ARG A 92 -6.35 19.01 0.71
CA ARG A 92 -5.01 19.10 1.31
C ARG A 92 -3.87 18.92 0.32
N VAL A 93 -4.18 18.46 -0.89
CA VAL A 93 -3.22 18.23 -1.98
C VAL A 93 -3.85 18.70 -3.29
N ASP A 94 -3.06 19.41 -4.09
CA ASP A 94 -3.45 19.84 -5.44
C ASP A 94 -3.62 18.66 -6.39
N MET A 95 -4.59 18.74 -7.31
CA MET A 95 -4.90 17.67 -8.26
C MET A 95 -3.70 17.31 -9.15
N VAL A 96 -2.93 18.30 -9.60
CA VAL A 96 -1.74 18.08 -10.43
C VAL A 96 -0.67 17.33 -9.65
N VAL A 97 -0.48 17.69 -8.37
CA VAL A 97 0.48 17.01 -7.48
C VAL A 97 0.07 15.55 -7.26
N ALA A 98 -1.20 15.29 -6.95
CA ALA A 98 -1.71 13.93 -6.77
C ALA A 98 -1.52 13.10 -8.05
N LEU A 99 -1.84 13.66 -9.23
CA LEU A 99 -1.69 12.99 -10.52
C LEU A 99 -0.23 12.63 -10.80
N ILE A 100 0.72 13.54 -10.54
CA ILE A 100 2.15 13.30 -10.74
C ILE A 100 2.64 12.17 -9.83
N ILE A 101 2.24 12.16 -8.56
CA ILE A 101 2.67 11.12 -7.61
C ILE A 101 2.11 9.75 -8.01
N ILE A 102 0.81 9.67 -8.31
CA ILE A 102 0.15 8.42 -8.74
C ILE A 102 0.78 7.91 -10.04
N GLY A 103 0.96 8.80 -11.03
CA GLY A 103 1.55 8.46 -12.32
C GLY A 103 2.98 7.94 -12.17
N ARG A 104 3.80 8.59 -11.33
CA ARG A 104 5.17 8.14 -11.01
C ARG A 104 5.15 6.74 -10.40
N GLU A 105 4.27 6.48 -9.44
CA GLU A 105 4.24 5.20 -8.72
C GLU A 105 3.82 4.05 -9.63
N LEU A 106 2.83 4.29 -10.50
CA LEU A 106 2.40 3.32 -11.52
C LEU A 106 3.48 3.10 -12.59
N ALA A 107 4.14 4.15 -13.08
CA ALA A 107 5.16 4.05 -14.11
C ALA A 107 6.40 3.29 -13.62
N ILE A 108 6.93 3.62 -12.43
CA ILE A 108 8.07 2.93 -11.83
C ILE A 108 7.73 1.45 -11.60
N SER A 109 6.51 1.17 -11.14
CA SER A 109 6.01 -0.18 -10.91
C SER A 109 5.94 -1.01 -12.19
N ALA A 110 5.32 -0.46 -13.23
CA ALA A 110 5.19 -1.13 -14.53
C ALA A 110 6.55 -1.37 -15.17
N LEU A 111 7.45 -0.38 -15.09
CA LEU A 111 8.81 -0.51 -15.59
C LEU A 111 9.58 -1.62 -14.87
N ARG A 112 9.47 -1.70 -13.53
CA ARG A 112 10.10 -2.76 -12.72
C ARG A 112 9.62 -4.15 -13.13
N GLU A 113 8.31 -4.32 -13.28
CA GLU A 113 7.69 -5.59 -13.69
C GLU A 113 8.12 -5.99 -15.10
N TRP A 114 8.12 -5.04 -16.05
CA TRP A 114 8.55 -5.27 -17.42
C TRP A 114 10.03 -5.68 -17.49
N MET A 115 10.92 -4.98 -16.75
CA MET A 115 12.34 -5.32 -16.69
C MET A 115 12.60 -6.71 -16.09
N ALA A 116 11.81 -7.14 -15.10
CA ALA A 116 11.90 -8.47 -14.52
C ALA A 116 11.56 -9.57 -15.56
N ARG A 117 10.63 -9.31 -16.47
CA ARG A 117 10.22 -10.25 -17.53
C ARG A 117 11.20 -10.34 -18.69
N VAL A 118 11.87 -9.24 -19.03
CA VAL A 118 12.84 -9.17 -20.14
C VAL A 118 14.22 -9.78 -19.75
N GLY A 119 14.38 -10.28 -18.52
CA GLY A 119 15.61 -10.96 -18.08
C GLY A 119 16.78 -10.01 -17.79
N GLN A 120 16.56 -8.69 -17.82
CA GLN A 120 17.55 -7.67 -17.48
C GLN A 120 17.55 -7.29 -15.98
N SER A 121 17.15 -8.22 -15.11
CA SER A 121 17.17 -8.03 -13.65
C SER A 121 18.56 -7.68 -13.08
N LYS A 122 19.65 -7.81 -13.88
CA LYS A 122 21.02 -7.43 -13.53
C LYS A 122 21.59 -6.20 -14.24
N SER A 123 20.92 -5.62 -15.25
CA SER A 123 21.51 -4.58 -16.13
C SER A 123 20.89 -3.18 -16.00
N VAL A 124 20.24 -2.89 -14.88
CA VAL A 124 20.17 -1.50 -14.43
C VAL A 124 20.88 -1.45 -13.10
N ALA A 125 22.22 -1.36 -13.21
CA ALA A 125 23.02 -0.76 -12.17
C ALA A 125 22.26 0.47 -11.70
N VAL A 126 21.93 0.45 -10.40
CA VAL A 126 21.32 1.52 -9.64
C VAL A 126 21.89 2.85 -10.14
N ALA A 127 21.17 3.55 -11.01
CA ALA A 127 21.46 4.93 -11.26
C ALA A 127 21.35 5.60 -9.88
N PHE A 128 22.45 6.18 -9.44
CA PHE A 128 22.70 6.80 -8.13
C PHE A 128 21.52 7.68 -7.62
N ILE A 129 20.66 8.12 -8.54
CA ILE A 129 19.35 8.76 -8.36
C ILE A 129 18.43 8.00 -7.38
N GLY A 130 18.46 6.66 -7.32
CA GLY A 130 17.64 5.89 -6.40
C GLY A 130 18.03 6.07 -4.93
N LYS A 131 19.32 6.27 -4.64
CA LYS A 131 19.83 6.51 -3.27
C LYS A 131 19.60 7.97 -2.82
N LEU A 132 19.63 8.92 -3.76
CA LEU A 132 19.32 10.32 -3.46
C LEU A 132 17.87 10.53 -2.99
N LYS A 133 16.91 9.71 -3.43
CA LYS A 133 15.50 9.77 -2.98
C LYS A 133 15.30 9.44 -1.50
N THR A 134 16.29 8.87 -0.83
CA THR A 134 16.27 8.56 0.60
C THR A 134 16.88 9.68 1.46
N VAL A 135 17.52 10.68 0.83
CA VAL A 135 18.26 11.76 1.51
C VAL A 135 17.60 13.14 1.32
N LEU A 136 16.82 13.32 0.25
CA LEU A 136 15.98 14.51 -0.02
C LEU A 136 14.51 14.19 0.22
#